data_AF-A0A3B4AHB0-F1
#
_entry.id   AF-A0A3B4AHB0-F1
#
_cell.length_a   1.000
_cell.length_b   1.000
_cell.length_c   1.000
_cell.angle_alpha   90.00
_cell.angle_beta   90.00
_cell.angle_gamma   90.00
#
_symmetry.space_group_name_H-M   'P 1'
#
loop_
_entity.id
_entity.type
_entity.pdbx_description
1 polymer ?
#
loop_
_entity_poly.entity_id
_entity_poly.type
_entity_poly.pdbx_seq_one_letter_code
_entity_poly.pdbx_strand_id
1 'polypeptide(L)'
;LVIKIIVRFGLLHSGWGGSKPCSIRTLMSVISAGLNWAQHKESFLTVGESSETFTFENEGVTLYCDISDADSYMVHWYRRLTPQQPELMYDSGDESVPIPEDLRGRWKISDDDSAFTLLNARREDEGVYWCVVLRGTIFLEDDDDYGCGS
;
A
#
# COMPACT_ATOMS: atom_id res chain seq x y z
N LEU A 1 -20.76 -23.90 4.03
CA LEU A 1 -21.07 -22.53 4.51
C LEU A 1 -20.59 -21.52 3.46
N VAL A 2 -21.19 -20.33 3.35
CA VAL A 2 -20.68 -19.23 2.50
C VAL A 2 -19.89 -18.25 3.38
N ILE A 3 -18.69 -17.89 2.96
CA ILE A 3 -17.78 -16.96 3.65
C ILE A 3 -17.75 -15.64 2.87
N LYS A 4 -17.94 -14.52 3.56
CA LYS A 4 -17.92 -13.17 2.98
C LYS A 4 -16.55 -12.51 3.19
N ILE A 5 -15.94 -12.02 2.12
CA ILE A 5 -14.66 -11.32 2.17
C ILE A 5 -14.84 -9.94 1.55
N ILE A 6 -14.43 -8.91 2.28
CA ILE A 6 -14.48 -7.52 1.82
C ILE A 6 -13.06 -7.10 1.44
N VAL A 7 -12.84 -6.76 0.18
CA VAL A 7 -11.54 -6.29 -0.32
C VAL A 7 -11.55 -4.77 -0.38
N ARG A 8 -10.51 -4.12 0.14
CA ARG A 8 -10.26 -2.69 -0.05
C ARG A 8 -8.90 -2.48 -0.71
N PHE A 9 -8.79 -1.38 -1.44
CA PHE A 9 -7.56 -0.99 -2.11
C PHE A 9 -7.00 0.25 -1.42
N GLY A 10 -5.69 0.28 -1.21
CA GLY A 10 -5.00 1.41 -0.61
C GLY A 10 -3.81 1.81 -1.46
N LEU A 11 -3.78 3.04 -1.95
CA LEU A 11 -2.60 3.59 -2.62
C LEU A 11 -1.95 4.64 -1.72
N LEU A 12 -0.71 4.39 -1.30
CA LEU A 12 0.03 5.35 -0.48
C LEU A 12 0.84 6.28 -1.39
N HIS A 13 0.49 7.55 -1.38
CA HIS A 13 1.28 8.59 -2.06
C HIS A 13 2.15 9.31 -1.05
N SER A 14 3.44 9.49 -1.37
CA SER A 14 4.26 10.51 -0.73
C SER A 14 4.05 11.85 -1.41
N GLY A 15 3.25 12.73 -0.79
CA GLY A 15 3.06 14.09 -1.27
C GLY A 15 4.11 15.03 -0.66
N TRP A 16 4.79 15.82 -1.49
CA TRP A 16 5.56 16.96 -1.00
C TRP A 16 4.58 18.08 -0.61
N GLY A 17 4.37 18.27 0.70
CA GLY A 17 3.60 19.37 1.25
C GLY A 17 4.35 20.70 1.09
N GLY A 18 4.34 21.24 -0.13
CA GLY A 18 4.85 22.56 -0.46
C GLY A 18 3.94 23.20 -1.49
N SER A 19 2.85 23.82 -1.04
CA SER A 19 1.99 24.61 -1.91
C SER A 19 2.80 25.74 -2.56
N LYS A 20 3.06 25.65 -3.88
CA LYS A 20 2.82 26.75 -4.82
C LYS A 20 2.39 26.19 -6.19
N PRO A 21 1.22 26.58 -6.72
CA PRO A 21 0.91 26.31 -8.12
C PRO A 21 1.89 27.10 -9.00
N CYS A 22 2.48 26.43 -9.99
CA CYS A 22 3.13 27.11 -11.11
C CYS A 22 2.07 27.86 -11.92
N SER A 23 1.78 29.13 -11.58
CA SER A 23 1.29 30.11 -12.56
C SER A 23 1.40 31.55 -12.06
N ILE A 24 2.12 32.34 -12.87
CA ILE A 24 2.09 33.81 -13.05
C ILE A 24 2.54 34.70 -11.87
N ARG A 25 3.71 35.33 -12.10
CA ARG A 25 4.21 36.65 -11.68
C ARG A 25 3.54 37.31 -10.46
N THR A 26 4.31 37.53 -9.38
CA THR A 26 4.41 38.84 -8.69
C THR A 26 5.67 38.87 -7.81
N LEU A 27 6.32 40.04 -7.84
CA LEU A 27 7.62 40.43 -7.30
C LEU A 27 7.81 40.27 -5.77
N MET A 28 9.07 39.98 -5.42
CA MET A 28 9.90 40.52 -4.32
C MET A 28 9.25 40.88 -2.97
N SER A 29 9.68 40.20 -1.90
CA SER A 29 10.37 40.87 -0.78
C SER A 29 10.98 39.83 0.17
N VAL A 30 12.25 40.05 0.51
CA VAL A 30 13.07 39.26 1.44
C VAL A 30 12.87 39.82 2.83
N ILE A 31 12.46 39.03 3.84
CA ILE A 31 12.93 39.21 5.22
C ILE A 31 13.14 37.85 5.90
N SER A 32 14.34 37.77 6.45
CA SER A 32 15.01 36.78 7.29
C SER A 32 14.23 36.10 8.41
N ALA A 33 14.80 34.96 8.80
CA ALA A 33 14.93 34.40 10.14
C ALA A 33 14.07 33.16 10.44
N GLY A 34 14.75 32.02 10.32
CA GLY A 34 14.65 30.92 11.29
C GLY A 34 13.28 30.30 11.52
N LEU A 35 12.84 29.43 10.60
CA LEU A 35 12.05 28.27 11.00
C LEU A 35 12.66 27.05 10.32
N ASN A 36 13.15 26.12 11.13
CA ASN A 36 13.54 24.78 10.71
C ASN A 36 12.28 24.15 10.12
N TRP A 37 12.14 24.12 8.79
CA TRP A 37 11.05 23.40 8.16
C TRP A 37 11.39 21.92 8.28
N ALA A 38 10.87 21.29 9.35
CA ALA A 38 10.79 19.85 9.41
C ALA A 38 9.97 19.42 8.19
N GLN A 39 10.65 18.79 7.25
CA GLN A 39 10.10 18.29 6.01
C GLN A 39 9.19 17.12 6.35
N HIS A 40 7.93 17.40 6.64
CA HIS A 40 6.96 16.39 6.98
C HIS A 40 6.54 15.69 5.68
N LYS A 41 7.09 14.49 5.44
CA LYS A 41 6.64 13.61 4.36
C LYS A 41 5.27 13.08 4.74
N GLU A 42 4.23 13.75 4.29
CA GLU A 42 2.86 13.28 4.47
C GLU A 42 2.64 12.09 3.53
N SER A 43 2.45 10.91 4.12
CA SER A 43 2.02 9.72 3.41
C SER A 43 0.49 9.63 3.47
N PHE A 44 -0.18 9.84 2.34
CA PHE A 44 -1.64 9.78 2.27
C PHE A 44 -2.09 8.43 1.70
N LEU A 45 -2.96 7.72 2.42
CA LEU A 45 -3.60 6.49 1.94
C LEU A 45 -4.89 6.84 1.21
N THR A 46 -4.90 6.69 -0.10
CA THR A 46 -6.14 6.74 -0.89
C THR A 46 -6.82 5.38 -0.77
N VAL A 47 -7.91 5.29 -0.01
CA VAL A 47 -8.73 4.07 0.04
C VAL A 47 -9.64 4.05 -1.18
N GLY A 48 -9.43 3.09 -2.09
CA GLY A 48 -10.27 2.83 -3.24
C GLY A 48 -11.63 2.22 -2.86
N GLU A 49 -12.48 2.00 -3.88
CA GLU A 49 -13.78 1.37 -3.71
C GLU A 49 -13.63 -0.05 -3.14
N SER A 50 -14.48 -0.42 -2.18
CA SER A 50 -14.47 -1.77 -1.61
C SER A 50 -15.30 -2.73 -2.45
N SER A 51 -14.78 -3.92 -2.72
CA SER A 51 -15.52 -5.00 -3.37
C SER A 51 -15.83 -6.12 -2.39
N GLU A 52 -16.95 -6.83 -2.61
CA GLU A 52 -17.32 -8.01 -1.82
C GLU A 52 -17.14 -9.25 -2.69
N THR A 53 -16.49 -10.28 -2.14
CA THR A 53 -16.40 -11.60 -2.75
C THR A 53 -16.93 -12.66 -1.78
N PHE A 54 -17.47 -13.73 -2.36
CA PHE A 54 -18.07 -14.83 -1.62
C PHE A 54 -17.39 -16.13 -2.05
N THR A 55 -17.06 -16.98 -1.09
CA THR A 55 -16.47 -18.30 -1.33
C THR A 55 -17.10 -19.35 -0.43
N PHE A 56 -16.96 -20.62 -0.77
CA PHE A 56 -17.40 -21.71 0.10
C PHE A 56 -16.24 -22.23 0.95
N GLU A 57 -16.57 -22.84 2.08
CA GLU A 57 -15.56 -23.52 2.90
C GLU A 57 -14.78 -24.56 2.10
N ASN A 58 -13.48 -24.64 2.35
CA ASN A 58 -12.49 -25.47 1.67
C ASN A 58 -12.21 -25.10 0.21
N GLU A 59 -12.82 -24.04 -0.32
CA GLU A 59 -12.45 -23.49 -1.63
C GLU A 59 -11.31 -22.47 -1.53
N GLY A 60 -10.76 -22.12 -2.68
CA GLY A 60 -9.78 -21.04 -2.80
C GLY A 60 -10.46 -19.75 -3.26
N VAL A 61 -9.93 -18.62 -2.80
CA VAL A 61 -10.36 -17.28 -3.23
C VAL A 61 -9.15 -16.41 -3.51
N THR A 62 -9.18 -15.73 -4.64
CA THR A 62 -8.11 -14.82 -5.07
C THR A 62 -8.59 -13.38 -4.93
N LEU A 63 -7.80 -12.60 -4.20
CA LEU A 63 -7.98 -11.18 -3.98
C LEU A 63 -6.98 -10.45 -4.86
N TYR A 64 -7.45 -9.49 -5.63
CA TYR A 64 -6.59 -8.69 -6.51
C TYR A 64 -6.27 -7.36 -5.85
N CYS A 65 -5.11 -6.81 -6.17
CA CYS A 65 -4.62 -5.50 -5.82
C CYS A 65 -4.41 -4.70 -7.10
N ASP A 66 -4.89 -3.46 -7.14
CA ASP A 66 -4.64 -2.58 -8.27
C ASP A 66 -3.26 -1.94 -8.13
N ILE A 67 -2.31 -2.47 -8.91
CA ILE A 67 -0.95 -1.96 -9.00
C ILE A 67 -0.82 -1.13 -10.28
N SER A 68 -1.47 0.03 -10.31
CA SER A 68 -1.41 0.94 -11.48
C SER A 68 0.03 1.40 -11.80
N ASP A 69 0.48 1.09 -13.03
CA ASP A 69 1.67 1.55 -13.77
C ASP A 69 2.76 2.25 -12.93
N ALA A 70 3.29 1.56 -11.92
CA ALA A 70 4.39 2.05 -11.11
C ALA A 70 5.66 1.31 -11.53
N ASP A 71 6.68 2.05 -11.95
CA ASP A 71 7.98 1.49 -12.37
C ASP A 71 8.68 0.70 -11.23
N SER A 72 8.35 1.03 -9.99
CA SER A 72 8.78 0.30 -8.79
C SER A 72 7.72 0.43 -7.69
N TYR A 73 7.30 -0.69 -7.13
CA TYR A 73 6.34 -0.74 -6.03
C TYR A 73 6.72 -1.79 -5.00
N MET A 74 6.29 -1.56 -3.76
CA MET A 74 6.18 -2.59 -2.74
C MET A 74 4.70 -2.80 -2.43
N VAL A 75 4.28 -4.05 -2.24
CA VAL A 75 2.91 -4.41 -1.92
C VAL A 75 2.86 -5.05 -0.56
N HIS A 76 2.01 -4.51 0.31
CA HIS A 76 1.70 -5.10 1.59
C HIS A 76 0.27 -5.63 1.57
N TRP A 77 0.06 -6.85 2.04
CA TRP A 77 -1.28 -7.41 2.24
C TRP A 77 -1.61 -7.46 3.72
N TYR A 78 -2.82 -7.01 4.03
CA TYR A 78 -3.35 -6.99 5.38
C TYR A 78 -4.72 -7.64 5.45
N ARG A 79 -5.07 -8.08 6.65
CA ARG A 79 -6.44 -8.46 7.00
C ARG A 79 -6.87 -7.87 8.33
N ARG A 80 -8.17 -7.86 8.53
CA ARG A 80 -8.84 -7.53 9.79
C ARG A 80 -10.04 -8.45 9.93
N LEU A 81 -9.85 -9.50 10.71
CA LEU A 81 -10.87 -10.48 11.06
C LEU A 81 -11.68 -10.04 12.28
N THR A 82 -11.06 -9.26 13.17
CA THR A 82 -11.70 -8.68 14.35
C THR A 82 -11.59 -7.15 14.35
N PRO A 83 -12.50 -6.40 15.01
CA PRO A 83 -12.46 -4.93 15.01
C PRO A 83 -11.20 -4.31 15.64
N GLN A 84 -10.44 -5.09 16.42
CA GLN A 84 -9.42 -4.56 17.33
C GLN A 84 -8.06 -4.36 16.68
N GLN A 85 -7.67 -5.16 15.67
CA GLN A 85 -6.32 -5.02 15.10
C GLN A 85 -6.23 -5.47 13.63
N PRO A 86 -5.62 -4.64 12.77
CA PRO A 86 -5.16 -5.09 11.45
C PRO A 86 -3.89 -5.96 11.61
N GLU A 87 -3.82 -7.05 10.85
CA GLU A 87 -2.67 -7.96 10.78
C GLU A 87 -2.00 -7.88 9.41
N LEU A 88 -0.67 -7.75 9.38
CA LEU A 88 0.13 -7.87 8.16
C LEU A 88 0.29 -9.35 7.80
N MET A 89 0.03 -9.70 6.55
CA MET A 89 0.09 -11.07 6.04
C MET A 89 1.26 -11.29 5.09
N TYR A 90 1.65 -10.24 4.36
CA TYR A 90 2.72 -10.27 3.36
C TYR A 90 3.29 -8.88 3.14
N ASP A 91 4.60 -8.81 2.92
CA ASP A 91 5.35 -7.62 2.56
C ASP A 91 6.34 -8.02 1.45
N SER A 92 6.18 -7.45 0.25
CA SER A 92 7.05 -7.77 -0.89
C SER A 92 8.49 -7.27 -0.73
N GLY A 93 8.74 -6.37 0.22
CA GLY A 93 10.07 -5.86 0.54
C GLY A 93 10.76 -6.58 1.71
N ASP A 94 10.04 -7.42 2.46
CA ASP A 94 10.57 -8.11 3.64
C ASP A 94 10.02 -9.53 3.80
N GLU A 95 10.79 -10.52 3.35
CA GLU A 95 10.46 -11.94 3.50
C GLU A 95 10.50 -12.44 4.96
N SER A 96 11.02 -11.64 5.90
CA SER A 96 11.09 -12.01 7.31
C SER A 96 9.77 -11.79 8.06
N VAL A 97 8.78 -11.17 7.42
CA VAL A 97 7.46 -10.94 7.99
C VAL A 97 6.83 -12.27 8.44
N PRO A 98 6.47 -12.41 9.74
CA PRO A 98 5.87 -13.62 10.23
C PRO A 98 4.50 -13.86 9.61
N ILE A 99 4.34 -15.01 8.96
CA ILE A 99 3.05 -15.44 8.42
C ILE A 99 2.13 -15.81 9.61
N PRO A 100 0.91 -15.26 9.70
CA PRO A 100 -0.07 -15.66 10.71
C PRO A 100 -0.28 -17.18 10.75
N GLU A 101 -0.34 -17.76 11.95
CA GLU A 101 -0.31 -19.21 12.14
C GLU A 101 -1.43 -19.94 11.37
N ASP A 102 -2.62 -19.36 11.34
CA ASP A 102 -3.78 -19.91 10.68
C ASP A 102 -3.68 -19.86 9.14
N LEU A 103 -2.82 -19.01 8.58
CA LEU A 103 -2.56 -18.93 7.14
C LEU A 103 -1.47 -19.90 6.69
N ARG A 104 -0.65 -20.45 7.58
CA ARG A 104 0.49 -21.31 7.20
C ARG A 104 0.06 -22.46 6.29
N GLY A 105 0.63 -22.51 5.08
CA GLY A 105 0.31 -23.52 4.06
C GLY A 105 -1.04 -23.34 3.36
N ARG A 106 -1.76 -22.25 3.65
CA ARG A 106 -3.08 -21.92 3.08
C ARG A 106 -3.09 -20.65 2.24
N TRP A 107 -1.94 -20.19 1.76
CA TRP A 107 -1.89 -18.99 0.94
C TRP A 107 -0.86 -19.09 -0.19
N LYS A 108 -1.04 -18.24 -1.19
CA LYS A 108 -0.11 -18.00 -2.30
C LYS A 108 -0.15 -16.52 -2.70
N ILE A 109 0.98 -16.01 -3.15
CA ILE A 109 1.06 -14.72 -3.84
C ILE A 109 1.34 -14.96 -5.33
N SER A 110 0.86 -14.10 -6.22
CA SER A 110 1.29 -14.07 -7.62
C SER A 110 2.72 -13.55 -7.75
N ASP A 111 3.36 -13.84 -8.90
CA ASP A 111 4.75 -13.45 -9.18
C ASP A 111 4.97 -11.92 -9.20
N ASP A 112 3.90 -11.15 -9.38
CA ASP A 112 3.87 -9.68 -9.42
C ASP A 112 3.26 -9.05 -8.15
N ASP A 113 3.06 -9.84 -7.09
CA ASP A 113 2.46 -9.44 -5.81
C ASP A 113 1.01 -8.91 -5.87
N SER A 114 0.43 -8.82 -7.07
CA SER A 114 -0.88 -8.22 -7.34
C SER A 114 -2.05 -9.09 -6.91
N ALA A 115 -1.83 -10.38 -6.65
CA ALA A 115 -2.90 -11.30 -6.27
C ALA A 115 -2.53 -12.14 -5.05
N PHE A 116 -3.33 -12.01 -3.99
CA PHE A 116 -3.28 -12.88 -2.82
C PHE A 116 -4.34 -13.97 -2.94
N THR A 117 -3.93 -15.23 -2.92
CA THR A 117 -4.85 -16.37 -2.94
C THR A 117 -4.89 -17.04 -1.58
N LEU A 118 -6.05 -17.01 -0.93
CA LEU A 118 -6.35 -17.83 0.24
C LEU A 118 -6.83 -19.20 -0.25
N LEU A 119 -6.21 -20.27 0.24
CA LEU A 119 -6.56 -21.66 -0.02
C LEU A 119 -7.32 -22.24 1.16
N ASN A 120 -8.21 -23.18 0.89
CA ASN A 120 -8.93 -23.90 1.93
C ASN A 120 -9.61 -22.93 2.92
N ALA A 121 -10.47 -22.06 2.38
CA ALA A 121 -11.15 -21.01 3.12
C ALA A 121 -11.96 -21.59 4.28
N ARG A 122 -11.93 -20.91 5.43
CA ARG A 122 -12.61 -21.29 6.66
C ARG A 122 -13.50 -20.16 7.13
N ARG A 123 -14.45 -20.48 8.00
CA ARG A 123 -15.35 -19.48 8.57
C ARG A 123 -14.61 -18.35 9.29
N GLU A 124 -13.48 -18.68 9.92
CA GLU A 124 -12.65 -17.72 10.64
C GLU A 124 -11.92 -16.74 9.72
N ASP A 125 -11.85 -17.03 8.41
CA ASP A 125 -11.28 -16.13 7.40
C ASP A 125 -12.28 -15.04 6.95
N GLU A 126 -13.51 -15.01 7.48
CA GLU A 126 -14.48 -13.94 7.22
C GLU A 126 -13.94 -12.61 7.76
N GLY A 127 -13.78 -11.61 6.89
CA GLY A 127 -13.23 -10.33 7.31
C GLY A 127 -12.95 -9.35 6.18
N VAL A 128 -12.23 -8.29 6.54
CA VAL A 128 -11.78 -7.25 5.61
C VAL A 128 -10.33 -7.49 5.26
N TYR A 129 -10.02 -7.54 3.97
CA TYR A 129 -8.68 -7.70 3.42
C TYR A 129 -8.36 -6.46 2.60
N TRP A 130 -7.10 -6.03 2.60
CA TRP A 130 -6.67 -4.94 1.74
C TRP A 130 -5.20 -5.06 1.39
N CYS A 131 -4.87 -4.50 0.24
CA CYS A 131 -3.49 -4.27 -0.13
C CYS A 131 -3.13 -2.79 0.04
N VAL A 132 -1.86 -2.52 0.32
CA VAL A 132 -1.26 -1.19 0.26
C VAL A 132 -0.14 -1.25 -0.77
N VAL A 133 -0.28 -0.45 -1.83
CA VAL A 133 0.78 -0.25 -2.81
C VAL A 133 1.59 0.97 -2.41
N LEU A 134 2.85 0.75 -2.07
CA LEU A 134 3.84 1.78 -1.81
C LEU A 134 4.57 2.04 -3.12
N ARG A 135 4.40 3.24 -3.68
CA ARG A 135 5.25 3.66 -4.80
C ARG A 135 6.67 3.88 -4.28
N GLY A 136 7.60 3.09 -4.79
CA GLY A 136 9.01 3.37 -4.59
C GLY A 136 9.33 4.66 -5.31
N THR A 137 9.62 5.74 -4.58
CA THR A 137 10.75 6.55 -5.04
C THR A 137 11.88 5.56 -4.99
N ILE A 138 12.32 5.09 -6.15
CA ILE A 138 13.57 4.36 -6.29
C ILE A 138 14.50 5.10 -5.33
N PHE A 139 14.98 4.44 -4.27
CA PHE A 139 16.23 4.88 -3.69
C PHE A 139 17.22 4.56 -4.80
N LEU A 140 17.25 5.43 -5.83
CA LEU A 140 18.50 5.72 -6.48
C LEU A 140 19.32 6.13 -5.27
N GLU A 141 20.20 5.21 -4.88
CA GLU A 141 21.40 5.58 -4.16
C GLU A 141 21.79 6.95 -4.71
N ASP A 142 21.86 7.94 -3.82
CA ASP A 142 22.23 9.31 -4.14
C ASP A 142 23.59 9.30 -4.85
N ASP A 143 23.60 9.02 -6.15
CA ASP A 143 24.70 9.24 -7.07
C ASP A 143 24.32 10.50 -7.86
N ASP A 144 24.58 11.63 -7.21
CA ASP A 144 25.00 12.89 -7.81
C ASP A 144 24.50 13.21 -9.24
N ASP A 145 23.41 13.99 -9.36
CA ASP A 145 23.27 14.87 -10.53
C ASP A 145 22.72 16.25 -10.15
N TYR A 146 23.65 17.13 -9.76
CA TYR A 146 23.43 18.58 -9.80
C TYR A 146 23.24 18.99 -11.28
N GLY A 147 22.00 19.26 -11.69
CA GLY A 147 21.77 19.76 -13.05
C GLY A 147 20.38 20.34 -13.32
N CYS A 148 20.07 21.53 -12.79
CA CYS A 148 19.05 22.37 -13.44
C CYS A 148 19.70 23.02 -14.66
N GLY A 149 19.61 22.35 -15.81
CA GLY A 149 20.11 22.82 -17.10
C GLY A 149 19.39 24.09 -17.55
N SER A 150 20.20 25.11 -17.81
CA SER A 150 20.01 26.41 -18.49
C SER A 150 18.67 26.73 -19.16
#